data_AF-A0A6F8YUQ9-F1
#
_entry.id   AF-A0A6F8YUQ9-F1
#
_cell.length_a   1.000
_cell.length_b   1.000
_cell.length_c   1.000
_cell.angle_alpha   90.00
_cell.angle_beta   90.00
_cell.angle_gamma   90.00
#
_symmetry.space_group_name_H-M   'P 1'
#
loop_
_entity.id
_entity.type
_entity.pdbx_description
1 polymer ?
#
loop_
_entity_poly.entity_id
_entity_poly.type
_entity_poly.pdbx_seq_one_letter_code
_entity_poly.pdbx_strand_id
1 'polypeptide(L)' 'MRRHFRFSTAPTEAGPTSTLERSLGWLRTEDALMFATDYPHAHADDLTQLLAAMPETMRAKTMSENARHWYRL' A
#
# COMPACT_ATOMS: atom_id res chain seq x y z
N MET A 1 -9.21 12.98 -6.36
CA MET A 1 -8.16 11.94 -6.28
C MET A 1 -8.56 10.76 -5.39
N ARG A 2 -8.72 10.95 -4.07
CA ARG A 2 -8.96 9.87 -3.07
C ARG A 2 -10.09 8.87 -3.37
N ARG A 3 -11.15 9.29 -4.06
CA ARG A 3 -12.30 8.44 -4.43
C ARG A 3 -12.15 7.71 -5.76
N HIS A 4 -11.21 8.14 -6.61
CA HIS A 4 -11.17 7.74 -8.02
C HIS A 4 -9.84 7.12 -8.43
N PHE A 5 -8.82 7.17 -7.58
CA PHE A 5 -7.50 6.63 -7.85
C PHE A 5 -7.07 5.68 -6.75
N ARG A 6 -6.35 4.63 -7.15
CA ARG A 6 -5.68 3.67 -6.28
C ARG A 6 -4.25 3.48 -6.76
N PHE A 7 -3.38 3.09 -5.84
CA PHE A 7 -1.96 2.84 -6.08
C PHE A 7 -1.61 1.44 -5.64
N SER A 8 -0.69 0.79 -6.36
CA SER A 8 -0.11 -0.48 -5.96
C SER A 8 1.00 -0.26 -4.92
N THR A 9 1.28 -1.30 -4.14
CA THR A 9 2.46 -1.32 -3.26
C THR A 9 3.76 -1.55 -4.02
N ALA A 10 3.72 -2.13 -5.22
CA ALA A 10 4.92 -2.47 -5.98
C ALA A 10 5.17 -1.48 -7.15
N PRO A 11 6.45 -1.12 -7.40
CA PRO A 11 7.58 -1.32 -6.48
C PRO A 11 7.44 -0.38 -5.26
N THR A 12 7.79 -0.86 -4.07
CA THR A 12 7.68 -0.02 -2.86
C THR A 12 8.81 1.00 -2.79
N GLU A 13 10.01 0.64 -3.28
CA GLU A 13 11.24 1.44 -3.19
C GLU A 13 11.40 2.13 -1.82
N ALA A 14 11.25 1.33 -0.76
CA ALA A 14 11.21 1.84 0.60
C ALA A 14 12.49 2.62 0.96
N GLY A 15 12.33 3.91 1.26
CA GLY A 15 13.35 4.72 1.92
C GLY A 15 13.36 4.52 3.45
N PRO A 16 13.91 5.47 4.23
CA PRO A 16 13.79 5.45 5.68
C PRO A 16 12.33 5.37 6.13
N THR A 17 12.03 4.64 7.21
CA THR A 17 10.65 4.43 7.71
C THR A 17 9.88 5.74 7.93
N SER A 18 10.55 6.77 8.44
CA SER A 18 9.94 8.11 8.63
C SER A 18 9.45 8.75 7.32
N THR A 19 10.10 8.43 6.19
CA THR A 19 9.67 8.91 4.86
C THR A 19 8.45 8.14 4.37
N LEU A 20 8.37 6.84 4.66
CA LEU A 20 7.19 6.02 4.38
C LEU A 20 5.99 6.50 5.21
N GLU A 21 6.15 6.66 6.53
CA GLU A 21 5.11 7.19 7.43
C GLU A 21 4.59 8.54 6.95
N ARG A 22 5.50 9.44 6.56
CA ARG A 22 5.14 10.76 6.02
C ARG A 22 4.37 10.65 4.71
N SER A 23 4.80 9.77 3.80
CA SER A 23 4.16 9.52 2.52
C SER A 23 2.75 8.94 2.69
N LEU A 24 2.59 7.97 3.59
CA LEU A 24 1.29 7.42 3.99
C LEU A 24 0.39 8.50 4.58
N GLY A 25 0.94 9.41 5.39
CA GLY A 25 0.23 10.58 5.92
C GLY A 25 -0.33 11.51 4.84
N TRP A 26 0.38 11.70 3.73
CA TRP A 26 -0.11 12.50 2.59
C TRP A 26 -1.33 11.87 1.91
N LEU A 27 -1.42 10.54 1.92
CA LEU A 27 -2.58 9.85 1.35
C LEU A 27 -3.87 10.21 2.08
N ARG A 28 -3.86 10.65 3.35
CA ARG A 28 -5.00 10.95 4.26
C ARG A 28 -6.25 10.03 4.11
N THR A 29 -6.05 8.79 3.68
CA THR A 29 -7.06 7.73 3.55
C THR A 29 -6.32 6.40 3.58
N GLU A 30 -6.97 5.40 4.16
CA GLU A 30 -6.49 4.02 4.17
C GLU A 30 -6.95 3.24 2.94
N ASP A 31 -7.81 3.82 2.10
CA ASP A 31 -8.45 3.13 0.97
C ASP A 31 -7.63 3.24 -0.32
N ALA A 32 -6.53 3.99 -0.31
CA ALA A 32 -5.80 4.35 -1.52
C ALA A 32 -4.79 3.30 -2.00
N LEU A 33 -4.23 2.48 -1.11
CA LEU A 33 -3.19 1.49 -1.44
C LEU A 33 -3.76 0.08 -1.59
N MET A 34 -3.23 -0.67 -2.56
CA MET A 34 -3.58 -2.06 -2.83
C MET A 34 -2.31 -2.89 -3.00
N PHE A 35 -2.26 -4.07 -2.39
CA PHE A 35 -1.16 -4.99 -2.55
C PHE A 35 -0.99 -5.44 -4.00
N ALA A 36 0.26 -5.43 -4.48
CA ALA A 36 0.67 -6.02 -5.74
C ALA A 36 2.09 -6.59 -5.58
N THR A 37 2.40 -7.64 -6.34
CA THR A 37 3.72 -8.32 -6.33
C THR A 37 4.64 -7.86 -7.44
N ASP A 38 4.09 -7.21 -8.48
CA ASP A 38 4.80 -6.92 -9.73
C ASP A 38 5.46 -8.15 -10.41
N TYR A 39 4.88 -9.34 -10.21
CA TYR A 39 5.35 -10.56 -10.89
C TYR A 39 5.20 -10.43 -12.43
N PRO A 40 6.20 -10.82 -13.24
CA PRO A 40 7.39 -11.61 -12.91
C PRO A 40 8.65 -10.78 -12.63
N HIS A 41 8.54 -9.46 -12.48
CA HIS A 41 9.70 -8.64 -12.14
C HIS A 41 10.25 -9.08 -10.77
N ALA A 42 11.58 -9.17 -10.65
CA ALA A 42 12.27 -9.70 -9.48
C ALA A 42 12.27 -8.71 -8.28
N HIS A 43 11.17 -7.98 -8.10
CA HIS A 43 10.89 -7.10 -6.97
C HIS A 43 10.19 -7.92 -5.90
N ALA A 44 10.85 -8.96 -5.38
CA ALA A 44 10.39 -9.64 -4.16
C ALA A 44 10.53 -8.67 -2.98
N ASP A 45 9.74 -7.60 -3.00
CA ASP A 45 9.81 -6.48 -2.09
C ASP A 45 9.37 -6.99 -0.73
N ASP A 46 10.29 -6.93 0.24
CA ASP A 46 9.98 -7.17 1.63
C ASP A 46 9.06 -6.06 2.14
N LEU A 47 7.77 -6.36 2.24
CA LEU A 47 6.77 -5.41 2.72
C LEU A 47 6.83 -5.18 4.23
N THR A 48 7.71 -5.85 4.98
CA THR A 48 7.82 -5.72 6.43
C THR A 48 7.94 -4.26 6.85
N GLN A 49 8.79 -3.49 6.17
CA GLN A 49 8.99 -2.07 6.48
C GLN A 49 7.76 -1.21 6.16
N LEU A 50 7.11 -1.46 5.03
CA LEU A 50 5.88 -0.75 4.63
C LEU A 50 4.75 -1.01 5.63
N LEU A 51 4.55 -2.27 6.01
CA LEU A 51 3.51 -2.67 6.97
C LEU A 51 3.78 -2.10 8.37
N ALA A 52 5.05 -2.02 8.79
CA ALA A 52 5.44 -1.41 10.05
C ALA A 52 5.11 0.09 10.10
N ALA A 53 5.25 0.80 8.98
CA ALA A 53 4.94 2.23 8.85
C ALA A 53 3.42 2.54 8.78
N MET A 54 2.57 1.53 8.54
CA MET A 54 1.12 1.70 8.42
C MET A 54 0.42 1.58 9.79
N PRO A 55 -0.67 2.35 10.01
CA PRO A 55 -1.64 2.04 11.05
C PRO A 55 -2.15 0.61 10.92
N GLU A 56 -2.40 -0.08 12.03
CA GLU A 56 -2.84 -1.47 12.04
C GLU A 56 -4.12 -1.70 11.21
N THR A 57 -5.07 -0.76 11.32
CA THR A 57 -6.34 -0.74 10.56
C THR A 57 -6.13 -0.67 9.04
N MET A 58 -5.04 -0.06 8.58
CA MET A 58 -4.73 0.09 7.16
C MET A 58 -4.13 -1.17 6.54
N ARG A 59 -3.55 -2.08 7.34
CA ARG A 59 -2.83 -3.26 6.83
C ARG A 59 -3.77 -4.22 6.13
N ALA A 60 -4.86 -4.64 6.79
CA ALA A 60 -5.83 -5.56 6.20
C ALA A 60 -6.47 -4.97 4.92
N LYS A 61 -6.74 -3.67 4.96
CA LYS A 61 -7.28 -2.91 3.83
C LYS A 61 -6.35 -2.90 2.63
N THR A 62 -5.08 -2.59 2.85
CA THR A 62 -4.05 -2.59 1.81
C THR A 62 -3.84 -4.00 1.25
N MET A 63 -3.79 -5.01 2.11
CA MET A 63 -3.50 -6.39 1.70
C MET A 63 -4.64 -7.08 0.97
N SER A 64 -5.91 -6.69 1.19
CA SER A 64 -7.02 -7.35 0.48
C SER A 64 -8.30 -6.52 0.33
N GLU A 65 -8.73 -5.77 1.34
CA GLU A 65 -10.10 -5.23 1.35
C GLU A 65 -10.29 -4.11 0.32
N ASN A 66 -9.28 -3.27 0.10
CA ASN A 66 -9.33 -2.20 -0.88
C ASN A 66 -9.49 -2.76 -2.30
N ALA A 67 -8.74 -3.81 -2.63
CA ALA A 67 -8.82 -4.47 -3.94
C ALA A 67 -10.17 -5.17 -4.12
N ARG A 68 -10.65 -5.91 -3.10
CA ARG A 68 -11.98 -6.55 -3.12
C ARG A 68 -13.09 -5.55 -3.34
N HIS A 69 -13.08 -4.44 -2.60
CA HIS A 69 -14.07 -3.39 -2.75
C HIS A 69 -14.03 -2.74 -4.13
N TRP A 70 -12.83 -2.43 -4.64
CA TRP A 70 -12.65 -1.76 -5.92
C TRP A 70 -13.03 -2.63 -7.12
N TYR A 71 -12.56 -3.88 -7.13
CA TYR A 71 -12.77 -4.82 -8.24
C TYR A 71 -14.01 -5.70 -8.09
N ARG A 72 -14.73 -5.61 -6.97
CA ARG A 72 -15.93 -6.41 -6.65
C ARG A 72 -15.63 -7.92 -6.66
N LEU A 73 -14.57 -8.30 -5.94
CA LEU A 73 -14.11 -9.67 -5.76
C LEU A 73 -14.70 -10.32 -4.51
#